data_AF-A0A977L608-F1
#
_entry.id   AF-A0A977L608-F1
#
_cell.length_a   1.000
_cell.length_b   1.000
_cell.length_c   1.000
_cell.angle_alpha   90.00
_cell.angle_beta   90.00
_cell.angle_gamma   90.00
#
_symmetry.space_group_name_H-M   'P 1'
#
loop_
_entity.id
_entity.type
_entity.pdbx_description
1 polymer ?
#
loop_
_entity_poly.entity_id
_entity_poly.type
_entity_poly.pdbx_seq_one_letter_code
_entity_poly.pdbx_strand_id
1 'polypeptide(L)'
;MITSEVLMPIAILGTLGTSIYFFTKVMTDYILKKKMIDKGFVNDDTQAIFKNYKADDNKYASLKWGLIAFFAGLSLIIMEYVPVSPESPLPYGLFAVAVSFGFLIYYFLVKRETK
;
A
#
# COMPACT_ATOMS: atom_id res chain seq x y z
N MET A 1 -31.07 3.34 0.61
CA MET A 1 -31.17 2.00 1.23
C MET A 1 -30.66 0.89 0.33
N ILE A 2 -31.02 0.87 -0.97
CA ILE A 2 -30.63 -0.21 -1.91
C ILE A 2 -29.13 -0.20 -2.28
N THR A 3 -28.49 0.96 -2.30
CA THR A 3 -27.10 1.10 -2.74
C THR A 3 -26.08 0.46 -1.79
N SER A 4 -26.31 0.49 -0.48
CA SER A 4 -25.38 -0.06 0.53
C SER A 4 -25.42 -1.59 0.60
N GLU A 5 -26.56 -2.23 0.34
CA GLU A 5 -26.72 -3.69 0.40
C GLU A 5 -26.01 -4.40 -0.74
N VAL A 6 -25.91 -3.76 -1.91
CA VAL A 6 -25.25 -4.34 -3.09
C VAL A 6 -23.76 -4.01 -3.12
N LEU A 7 -23.36 -2.86 -2.58
CA LEU A 7 -21.96 -2.40 -2.58
C LEU A 7 -21.04 -3.28 -1.72
N MET A 8 -21.52 -3.74 -0.57
CA MET A 8 -20.75 -4.56 0.37
C MET A 8 -20.32 -5.92 -0.21
N PRO A 9 -21.22 -6.76 -0.79
CA PRO A 9 -20.82 -8.01 -1.42
C PRO A 9 -19.93 -7.81 -2.65
N ILE A 10 -20.13 -6.76 -3.45
CA ILE A 10 -19.24 -6.44 -4.58
C ILE A 10 -17.82 -6.11 -4.10
N ALA A 11 -17.68 -5.31 -3.03
CA ALA A 11 -16.38 -4.97 -2.47
C ALA A 11 -15.64 -6.21 -1.91
N ILE A 12 -16.36 -7.11 -1.24
CA ILE A 12 -15.80 -8.35 -0.69
C ILE A 12 -15.34 -9.28 -1.82
N LEU A 13 -16.18 -9.51 -2.83
CA LEU A 13 -15.84 -10.38 -3.97
C LEU A 13 -14.68 -9.79 -4.78
N GLY A 14 -14.67 -8.47 -5.00
CA GLY A 14 -13.60 -7.77 -5.72
C GLY A 14 -12.25 -7.85 -4.99
N THR A 15 -12.23 -7.60 -3.67
CA THR A 15 -10.99 -7.65 -2.88
C THR A 15 -10.43 -9.07 -2.76
N LEU A 16 -11.29 -10.07 -2.55
CA LEU A 16 -10.89 -11.48 -2.52
C LEU A 16 -10.41 -11.99 -3.88
N GLY A 17 -11.10 -11.66 -4.97
CA GLY A 17 -10.69 -12.04 -6.32
C GLY A 17 -9.34 -11.42 -6.69
N THR A 18 -9.15 -10.14 -6.34
CA THR A 18 -7.90 -9.42 -6.57
C THR A 18 -6.75 -10.02 -5.76
N SER A 19 -6.96 -10.37 -4.49
CA SER A 19 -5.91 -10.97 -3.66
C SER A 19 -5.46 -12.34 -4.18
N ILE A 20 -6.40 -13.19 -4.60
CA ILE A 20 -6.11 -14.49 -5.19
C ILE A 20 -5.36 -14.34 -6.52
N TYR A 21 -5.78 -13.39 -7.37
CA TYR A 21 -5.09 -13.09 -8.63
C TYR A 21 -3.64 -12.65 -8.38
N PHE A 22 -3.42 -11.70 -7.48
CA PHE A 22 -2.08 -11.23 -7.14
C PHE A 22 -1.23 -12.35 -6.55
N PHE A 23 -1.79 -13.16 -5.64
CA PHE A 23 -1.09 -14.30 -5.07
C PHE A 23 -0.66 -15.29 -6.15
N THR A 24 -1.58 -15.67 -7.04
CA THR A 24 -1.30 -16.59 -8.15
C THR A 24 -0.25 -16.01 -9.09
N LYS A 25 -0.35 -14.72 -9.43
CA LYS A 25 0.64 -14.04 -10.27
C LYS A 25 2.04 -14.07 -9.65
N VAL A 26 2.15 -13.74 -8.36
CA VAL A 26 3.44 -13.76 -7.64
C VAL A 26 4.03 -15.17 -7.63
N MET A 27 3.21 -16.19 -7.38
CA MET A 27 3.67 -17.57 -7.37
C MET A 27 4.11 -18.06 -8.76
N THR A 28 3.34 -17.74 -9.80
CA THR A 28 3.69 -18.09 -11.19
C THR A 28 4.97 -17.39 -11.63
N ASP A 29 5.12 -16.10 -11.34
CA ASP A 29 6.34 -15.34 -11.66
C ASP A 29 7.56 -15.92 -10.96
N TYR A 30 7.41 -16.39 -9.71
CA TYR A 30 8.48 -17.07 -8.98
C TYR A 30 8.87 -18.39 -9.64
N ILE A 31 7.89 -19.25 -9.98
CA ILE A 31 8.15 -20.54 -10.63
C ILE A 31 8.79 -20.34 -12.00
N LEU A 32 8.32 -19.37 -12.78
CA LEU A 32 8.89 -19.02 -14.08
C LEU A 32 10.34 -18.55 -13.92
N LYS A 33 10.61 -17.65 -12.99
CA LYS A 33 11.99 -17.19 -12.70
C LYS A 33 12.89 -18.34 -12.28
N LYS A 34 12.43 -19.21 -11.38
CA LYS A 34 13.18 -20.39 -10.96
C LYS A 34 13.49 -21.32 -12.13
N LYS A 35 12.49 -21.64 -12.97
CA LYS A 35 12.68 -22.47 -14.17
C LYS A 35 13.59 -21.83 -15.23
N MET A 36 13.57 -20.50 -15.37
CA MET A 36 14.47 -19.80 -16.28
C MET A 36 15.93 -19.88 -15.81
N ILE A 37 16.16 -19.74 -14.50
CA ILE A 37 17.49 -19.90 -13.88
C ILE A 37 17.97 -21.36 -14.04
N ASP A 38 17.13 -22.34 -13.67
CA ASP A 38 17.48 -23.77 -13.71
C ASP A 38 17.80 -24.26 -15.14
N LYS A 39 17.19 -23.65 -16.17
CA LYS A 39 17.43 -23.97 -17.59
C LYS A 39 18.59 -23.19 -18.23
N GLY A 40 19.31 -22.35 -17.47
CA GLY A 40 20.46 -21.60 -17.99
C GLY A 40 20.12 -20.46 -18.95
N PHE A 41 18.86 -20.03 -19.03
CA PHE A 41 18.44 -18.90 -19.87
C PHE A 41 18.80 -17.53 -19.27
N VAL A 42 19.54 -17.50 -18.17
CA VAL A 42 19.87 -16.29 -17.41
C VAL A 42 21.38 -16.10 -17.45
N ASN A 43 21.87 -15.49 -18.53
CA ASN A 43 23.18 -14.83 -18.51
C ASN A 43 23.18 -13.74 -17.43
N ASP A 44 24.32 -13.50 -16.79
CA ASP A 44 24.50 -12.50 -15.73
C ASP A 44 23.98 -11.10 -16.16
N ASP A 45 24.06 -10.79 -17.45
CA ASP A 45 23.54 -9.56 -18.07
C ASP A 45 22.02 -9.42 -17.95
N THR A 46 21.26 -10.50 -18.14
CA THR A 46 19.79 -10.47 -18.01
C THR A 46 19.37 -10.34 -16.54
N GLN A 47 20.17 -10.91 -15.63
CA GLN A 47 19.95 -10.84 -14.19
C GLN A 47 20.12 -9.41 -13.63
N ALA A 48 21.07 -8.64 -14.19
CA ALA A 48 21.26 -7.23 -13.86
C ALA A 48 20.04 -6.37 -14.23
N ILE A 49 19.42 -6.62 -15.38
CA ILE A 49 18.23 -5.90 -15.85
C ILE A 49 17.04 -6.14 -14.89
N PHE A 50 16.84 -7.38 -14.43
CA PHE A 50 15.75 -7.70 -13.49
C PHE A 50 15.98 -7.18 -12.07
N LYS A 51 17.24 -7.08 -11.61
CA LYS A 51 17.57 -6.51 -10.29
C LYS A 51 17.31 -5.01 -10.24
N ASN A 52 17.69 -4.28 -11.29
CA ASN A 52 17.54 -2.83 -11.33
C ASN A 52 16.07 -2.40 -11.44
N TYR A 53 15.24 -3.13 -12.20
CA TYR A 53 13.82 -2.79 -12.34
C TYR A 53 13.01 -2.93 -11.05
N LYS A 54 13.38 -3.87 -10.15
CA LYS A 54 12.64 -4.11 -8.90
C LYS A 54 13.13 -3.28 -7.71
N ALA A 55 14.37 -2.81 -7.74
CA ALA A 55 14.97 -2.09 -6.63
C ALA A 55 14.37 -0.67 -6.47
N ASP A 56 14.05 0.01 -7.58
CA ASP A 56 13.57 1.39 -7.53
C ASP A 56 12.09 1.51 -7.13
N ASP A 57 11.24 0.62 -7.66
CA ASP A 57 9.78 0.75 -7.54
C ASP A 57 9.26 0.47 -6.11
N ASN A 58 10.06 -0.23 -5.28
CA ASN A 58 9.63 -0.70 -3.95
C ASN A 58 10.42 -0.12 -2.78
N LYS A 59 11.51 0.62 -3.02
CA LYS A 59 12.40 1.11 -1.94
C LYS A 59 11.68 2.01 -0.95
N TYR A 60 10.71 2.80 -1.43
CA TYR A 60 9.97 3.76 -0.61
C TYR A 60 8.52 3.34 -0.31
N ALA A 61 8.09 2.16 -0.77
CA ALA A 61 6.73 1.69 -0.55
C ALA A 61 6.45 1.41 0.94
N SER A 62 7.39 0.78 1.64
CA SER A 62 7.29 0.54 3.09
C SER A 62 7.27 1.85 3.89
N LEU A 63 8.05 2.86 3.45
CA LEU A 63 8.08 4.18 4.09
C LEU A 63 6.73 4.90 3.97
N LYS A 64 6.08 4.80 2.81
CA LYS A 64 4.73 5.35 2.57
C LYS A 64 3.72 4.78 3.56
N TRP A 65 3.61 3.45 3.61
CA TRP A 65 2.60 2.78 4.43
C TRP A 65 2.86 2.92 5.93
N GLY A 66 4.12 2.88 6.35
CA GLY A 66 4.49 3.10 7.76
C GLY A 66 4.11 4.50 8.25
N LEU A 67 4.37 5.53 7.43
CA LEU A 67 4.07 6.91 7.80
C LEU A 67 2.56 7.19 7.85
N ILE A 68 1.80 6.66 6.89
CA ILE A 68 0.34 6.75 6.89
C ILE A 68 -0.25 6.06 8.13
N ALA A 69 0.21 4.84 8.44
CA ALA A 69 -0.26 4.09 9.60
C ALA A 69 0.08 4.80 10.92
N PHE A 70 1.26 5.41 11.00
CA PHE A 70 1.69 6.18 12.17
C PHE A 70 0.77 7.39 12.43
N PHE A 71 0.53 8.23 11.44
CA PHE A 71 -0.33 9.41 11.60
C PHE A 71 -1.81 9.04 11.78
N ALA A 72 -2.28 7.99 11.10
CA ALA A 72 -3.63 7.45 11.31
C ALA A 72 -3.82 6.97 12.76
N GLY A 73 -2.87 6.18 13.29
CA GLY A 73 -2.88 5.71 14.67
C GLY A 73 -2.79 6.85 15.69
N LEU A 74 -1.93 7.85 15.41
CA LEU A 74 -1.81 9.04 16.26
C LEU A 74 -3.13 9.81 16.34
N SER A 75 -3.84 9.95 15.22
CA SER A 75 -5.16 10.58 15.22
C SER A 75 -6.18 9.82 16.06
N LEU A 76 -6.18 8.49 16.04
CA LEU A 76 -7.09 7.69 16.86
C LEU A 76 -6.81 7.85 18.35
N ILE A 77 -5.55 7.91 18.75
CA ILE A 77 -5.16 8.20 20.14
C ILE A 77 -5.66 9.58 20.56
N ILE A 78 -5.49 10.59 19.70
CA ILE A 78 -5.93 11.96 20.00
C ILE A 78 -7.46 12.02 20.16
N MET A 79 -8.22 11.31 19.31
CA MET A 79 -9.68 11.30 19.36
C MET A 79 -10.25 10.87 20.70
N GLU A 80 -9.61 9.92 21.38
CA GLU A 80 -10.06 9.44 22.70
C GLU A 80 -10.11 10.57 23.74
N TYR A 81 -9.24 11.57 23.60
CA TYR A 81 -9.15 12.71 24.53
C TYR A 81 -10.01 13.91 24.11
N VAL A 82 -10.67 13.87 22.95
CA VAL A 82 -11.52 14.98 22.49
C VAL A 82 -12.97 14.69 22.89
N PRO A 83 -13.57 15.46 23.82
CA PRO A 83 -14.97 15.31 24.17
C PRO A 83 -15.85 15.88 23.06
N VAL A 84 -16.19 15.05 22.06
CA VAL A 84 -17.06 15.43 20.95
C VAL A 84 -18.32 14.59 20.94
N SER A 85 -19.44 15.20 20.56
CA SER A 85 -20.69 14.48 20.32
C SER A 85 -20.51 13.44 19.20
N PRO A 86 -21.16 12.26 19.29
CA PRO A 86 -21.03 11.18 18.29
C PRO A 86 -21.40 11.60 16.85
N GLU A 87 -22.25 12.63 16.70
CA GLU A 87 -22.68 13.13 15.40
C GLU A 87 -21.80 14.25 14.84
N SER A 88 -20.73 14.62 15.56
CA SER A 88 -19.84 15.68 15.11
C SER A 88 -18.92 15.17 13.98
N PRO A 89 -18.76 15.93 12.89
CA PRO A 89 -17.84 15.58 11.81
C PRO A 89 -16.36 15.77 12.19
N LEU A 90 -16.08 16.33 13.38
CA LEU A 90 -14.74 16.73 13.82
C LEU A 90 -13.73 15.58 13.94
N PRO A 91 -14.08 14.39 14.50
CA PRO A 91 -13.17 13.24 14.54
C PRO A 91 -12.78 12.78 13.13
N TYR A 92 -13.75 12.68 12.20
CA TYR A 92 -13.47 12.29 10.82
C TYR A 92 -12.55 13.28 10.10
N GLY A 93 -12.75 14.58 10.34
CA GLY A 93 -11.86 15.64 9.85
C GLY A 93 -10.43 15.51 10.40
N LEU A 94 -10.29 15.27 11.71
CA LEU A 94 -8.99 15.07 12.35
C LEU A 94 -8.22 13.89 11.73
N PHE A 95 -8.91 12.76 11.52
CA PHE A 95 -8.33 11.59 10.87
C PHE A 95 -7.85 11.89 9.44
N ALA A 96 -8.72 12.52 8.64
CA ALA A 96 -8.42 12.84 7.26
C ALA A 96 -7.21 13.80 7.14
N VAL A 97 -7.13 14.79 8.02
CA VAL A 97 -6.01 15.73 8.07
C VAL A 97 -4.72 15.03 8.49
N ALA A 98 -4.76 14.18 9.51
CA ALA A 98 -3.58 13.43 9.96
C ALA A 98 -3.03 12.51 8.87
N VAL A 99 -3.90 11.75 8.19
CA VAL A 99 -3.50 10.89 7.06
C VAL A 99 -2.91 11.73 5.92
N SER A 100 -3.52 12.87 5.60
CA SER A 100 -3.02 13.79 4.57
C SER A 100 -1.63 14.33 4.92
N PHE A 101 -1.39 14.63 6.20
CA PHE A 101 -0.07 15.01 6.70
C PHE A 101 0.97 13.89 6.50
N GLY A 102 0.61 12.65 6.77
CA GLY A 102 1.45 11.48 6.47
C GLY A 102 1.84 11.40 4.99
N PHE A 103 0.89 11.65 4.07
CA PHE A 103 1.18 11.70 2.63
C PHE A 103 2.10 12.86 2.23
N LEU A 104 1.88 14.06 2.79
CA LEU A 104 2.73 15.23 2.51
C LEU A 104 4.17 15.00 2.96
N ILE A 105 4.36 14.49 4.19
CA ILE A 105 5.69 14.19 4.72
C ILE A 105 6.37 13.11 3.88
N TYR A 106 5.64 12.06 3.48
CA TYR A 106 6.17 11.05 2.56
C TYR A 106 6.66 11.66 1.25
N TYR A 107 5.85 12.53 0.63
CA TYR A 107 6.23 13.22 -0.61
C TYR A 107 7.51 14.05 -0.45
N PHE A 108 7.64 14.80 0.64
CA PHE A 108 8.83 15.59 0.91
C PHE A 108 10.07 14.72 1.15
N LEU A 109 9.94 13.60 1.88
CA LEU A 109 11.05 12.66 2.12
C LEU A 109 11.54 12.05 0.81
N VAL A 110 10.64 11.52 -0.01
CA VAL A 110 11.01 10.93 -1.31
C VAL A 110 11.63 11.99 -2.23
N LYS A 111 11.04 13.18 -2.31
CA LYS A 111 11.56 14.28 -3.13
C LYS A 111 12.97 14.70 -2.72
N ARG A 112 13.37 14.55 -1.45
CA ARG A 112 14.73 14.83 -0.98
C ARG A 112 15.73 13.74 -1.35
N GLU A 113 15.32 12.48 -1.33
CA GLU A 113 16.17 11.34 -1.68
C GLU A 113 16.36 11.16 -3.19
N THR A 114 15.42 11.64 -4.01
CA THR A 114 15.52 11.59 -5.48
C THR A 114 16.32 12.76 -6.07
N LYS A 115 16.75 13.73 -5.26
CA LYS A 115 17.43 14.95 -5.72
C LYS A 115 18.91 14.92 -5.36
#